data_AF-A0ABD5VR26-F1
#
_entry.id   AF-A0ABD5VR26-F1
#
_cell.length_a   1.000
_cell.length_b   1.000
_cell.length_c   1.000
_cell.angle_alpha   90.00
_cell.angle_beta   90.00
_cell.angle_gamma   90.00
#
_symmetry.space_group_name_H-M   'P 1'
#
loop_
_entity.id
_entity.type
_entity.pdbx_description
1 polymer ?
#
loop_
_entity_poly.entity_id
_entity_poly.type
_entity_poly.pdbx_seq_one_letter_code
_entity_poly.pdbx_strand_id
1 'polypeptide(L)'
;MARANSSNGTARIVTQTVTQLQERLQEIDAQRTQLREMRANGSISQAEYQARLAALATRTQQLERLANRSHETARGLPAAVRERNQVDLNAIDQVRTSARNMSAGEMSTAARSIAGNGPKMSRPETRNPGQGADTNQTVTTQSRAEARIQTAERVLDQARNQVQRAEDGGVNPAQARETLNRAEAALEDAEAALESGDGDAAADNADEAIRLARQAGAEARNALATGGPDMTTGSDGSQTSPAGPPNGTNVTTGPQVTTDGN
;
A
#
# COMPACT_ATOMS: atom_id res chain seq x y z
N MET A 1 -20.87 -12.67 15.15
CA MET A 1 -21.04 -11.42 14.37
C MET A 1 -19.76 -10.94 13.69
N ALA A 2 -18.57 -11.03 14.32
CA ALA A 2 -17.30 -10.58 13.73
C ALA A 2 -16.98 -11.12 12.32
N ARG A 3 -17.21 -12.41 12.04
CA ARG A 3 -16.97 -13.02 10.72
C ARG A 3 -17.83 -12.39 9.61
N ALA A 4 -19.09 -12.08 9.89
CA ALA A 4 -20.00 -11.46 8.93
C ALA A 4 -19.61 -10.01 8.61
N ASN A 5 -19.12 -9.25 9.59
CA ASN A 5 -18.61 -7.90 9.38
C ASN A 5 -17.33 -7.91 8.54
N SER A 6 -16.42 -8.86 8.81
CA SER A 6 -15.21 -9.06 8.02
C SER A 6 -15.54 -9.44 6.57
N SER A 7 -16.45 -10.39 6.33
CA SER A 7 -16.86 -10.78 4.97
C SER A 7 -17.55 -9.64 4.20
N ASN A 8 -18.37 -8.82 4.87
CA ASN A 8 -18.96 -7.62 4.25
C ASN A 8 -17.89 -6.59 3.87
N GLY A 9 -16.89 -6.37 4.73
CA GLY A 9 -15.74 -5.51 4.41
C GLY A 9 -14.99 -6.00 3.17
N THR A 10 -14.68 -7.30 3.10
CA THR A 10 -14.05 -7.91 1.92
C THR A 10 -14.88 -7.74 0.66
N ALA A 11 -16.20 -7.91 0.74
CA ALA A 11 -17.09 -7.79 -0.42
C ALA A 11 -17.13 -6.36 -1.00
N ARG A 12 -17.10 -5.34 -0.14
CA ARG A 12 -17.01 -3.93 -0.59
C ARG A 12 -15.70 -3.65 -1.28
N ILE A 13 -14.59 -4.13 -0.72
CA ILE A 13 -13.25 -3.98 -1.32
C ILE A 13 -13.20 -4.64 -2.70
N VAL A 14 -13.74 -5.86 -2.82
CA VAL A 14 -13.80 -6.56 -4.11
C VAL A 14 -14.57 -5.72 -5.14
N THR A 15 -15.75 -5.21 -4.77
CA THR A 15 -16.58 -4.40 -5.68
C THR A 15 -15.86 -3.15 -6.15
N GLN A 16 -15.27 -2.38 -5.23
CA GLN A 16 -14.47 -1.19 -5.55
C GLN A 16 -13.28 -1.53 -6.46
N THR A 17 -12.59 -2.63 -6.16
CA THR A 17 -11.46 -3.09 -6.98
C THR A 17 -11.91 -3.39 -8.41
N VAL A 18 -13.10 -4.00 -8.60
CA VAL A 18 -13.61 -4.35 -9.93
C VAL A 18 -13.95 -3.10 -10.75
N THR A 19 -14.57 -2.10 -10.14
CA THR A 19 -14.82 -0.81 -10.79
C THR A 19 -13.51 -0.16 -11.24
N GLN A 20 -12.51 -0.09 -10.36
CA GLN A 20 -11.19 0.46 -10.69
C GLN A 20 -10.49 -0.33 -11.80
N LEU A 21 -10.63 -1.66 -11.81
CA LEU A 21 -10.08 -2.49 -12.87
C LEU A 21 -10.73 -2.21 -14.23
N GLN A 22 -12.04 -1.94 -14.26
CA GLN A 22 -12.77 -1.58 -15.48
C GLN A 22 -12.31 -0.22 -16.01
N GLU A 23 -12.22 0.80 -15.15
CA GLU A 23 -11.75 2.14 -15.51
C GLU A 23 -10.33 2.10 -16.10
N ARG A 24 -9.40 1.42 -15.41
CA ARG A 24 -8.02 1.27 -15.89
C ARG A 24 -7.92 0.53 -17.21
N LEU A 25 -8.81 -0.44 -17.45
CA LEU A 25 -8.83 -1.17 -18.72
C LEU A 25 -9.31 -0.28 -19.87
N GLN A 26 -10.27 0.62 -19.61
CA GLN A 26 -10.70 1.63 -20.59
C GLN A 26 -9.60 2.65 -20.88
N GLU A 27 -8.87 3.11 -19.86
CA GLU A 27 -7.73 4.01 -20.05
C GLU A 27 -6.64 3.38 -20.93
N ILE A 28 -6.31 2.11 -20.68
CA ILE A 28 -5.33 1.39 -21.51
C ILE A 28 -5.81 1.27 -22.97
N ASP A 29 -7.12 1.06 -23.19
CA ASP A 29 -7.67 1.00 -24.55
C ASP A 29 -7.63 2.36 -25.26
N ALA A 30 -7.93 3.44 -24.54
CA ALA A 30 -7.81 4.80 -25.04
C ALA A 30 -6.36 5.13 -25.41
N GLN A 31 -5.40 4.84 -24.52
CA GLN A 31 -3.97 5.03 -24.77
C GLN A 31 -3.49 4.20 -25.98
N ARG A 32 -3.94 2.95 -26.11
CA ARG A 32 -3.63 2.12 -27.28
C ARG A 32 -4.12 2.79 -28.58
N THR A 33 -5.34 3.31 -28.57
CA THR A 33 -5.93 3.97 -29.75
C THR A 33 -5.15 5.24 -30.10
N GLN A 34 -4.83 6.06 -29.11
CA GLN A 34 -4.00 7.26 -29.30
C GLN A 34 -2.63 6.93 -29.88
N LEU A 35 -1.95 5.89 -29.37
CA LEU A 35 -0.65 5.46 -29.91
C LEU A 35 -0.77 5.04 -31.39
N ARG A 36 -1.87 4.39 -31.78
CA ARG A 36 -2.12 4.00 -33.17
C ARG A 36 -2.28 5.22 -34.07
N GLU A 37 -2.98 6.25 -33.61
CA GLU A 37 -3.15 7.51 -34.32
C GLU A 37 -1.83 8.27 -34.44
N MET A 38 -1.06 8.38 -33.36
CA MET A 38 0.28 8.99 -33.37
C MET A 38 1.25 8.25 -34.29
N ARG A 39 1.12 6.94 -34.41
CA ARG A 39 1.92 6.16 -35.37
C ARG A 39 1.44 6.39 -36.80
N ALA A 40 0.12 6.48 -37.02
CA ALA A 40 -0.46 6.69 -38.35
C ALA A 40 -0.15 8.07 -38.92
N ASN A 41 -0.11 9.11 -38.08
CA ASN A 41 0.24 10.47 -38.47
C ASN A 41 1.77 10.73 -38.46
N GLY A 42 2.59 9.73 -38.08
CA GLY A 42 4.04 9.82 -38.07
C GLY A 42 4.63 10.60 -36.89
N SER A 43 3.83 10.95 -35.88
CA SER A 43 4.28 11.68 -34.68
C SER A 43 5.20 10.85 -33.78
N ILE A 44 5.14 9.51 -33.87
CA ILE A 44 6.04 8.59 -33.18
C ILE A 44 6.66 7.58 -34.15
N SER A 45 7.90 7.20 -33.87
CA SER A 45 8.59 6.17 -34.66
C SER A 45 7.98 4.78 -34.42
N GLN A 46 8.22 3.84 -35.35
CA GLN A 46 7.80 2.45 -35.17
C GLN A 46 8.41 1.82 -33.92
N ALA A 47 9.68 2.11 -33.61
CA ALA A 47 10.36 1.57 -32.43
C ALA A 47 9.71 2.11 -31.13
N GLU A 48 9.40 3.40 -31.10
CA GLU A 48 8.71 4.04 -29.98
C GLU A 48 7.30 3.50 -29.78
N TYR A 49 6.55 3.31 -30.88
CA TYR A 49 5.24 2.68 -30.84
C TYR A 49 5.29 1.28 -30.21
N GLN A 50 6.27 0.45 -30.62
CA GLN A 50 6.45 -0.90 -30.06
C GLN A 50 6.84 -0.85 -28.57
N ALA A 51 7.70 0.08 -28.16
CA ALA A 51 8.07 0.25 -26.75
C ALA A 51 6.87 0.63 -25.88
N ARG A 52 6.10 1.63 -26.30
CA ARG A 52 4.91 2.07 -25.56
C ARG A 52 3.84 0.98 -25.52
N LEU A 53 3.63 0.24 -26.61
CA LEU A 53 2.72 -0.91 -26.62
C LEU A 53 3.17 -2.06 -25.69
N ALA A 54 4.47 -2.35 -25.61
CA ALA A 54 5.00 -3.36 -24.70
C ALA A 54 4.79 -2.97 -23.22
N ALA A 55 4.91 -1.68 -22.90
CA ALA A 55 4.57 -1.17 -21.57
C ALA A 55 3.07 -1.37 -21.26
N LEU A 56 2.18 -1.04 -22.20
CA LEU A 56 0.73 -1.30 -22.06
C LEU A 56 0.42 -2.79 -21.90
N ALA A 57 1.14 -3.67 -22.60
CA ALA A 57 1.01 -5.12 -22.46
C ALA A 57 1.26 -5.57 -21.01
N THR A 58 2.33 -5.04 -20.40
CA THR A 58 2.73 -5.37 -19.03
C THR A 58 1.69 -4.89 -18.01
N ARG A 59 1.19 -3.65 -18.17
CA ARG A 59 0.12 -3.10 -17.33
C ARG A 59 -1.16 -3.94 -17.44
N THR A 60 -1.52 -4.36 -18.66
CA THR A 60 -2.68 -5.22 -18.90
C THR A 60 -2.55 -6.58 -18.22
N GLN A 61 -1.36 -7.20 -18.24
CA GLN A 61 -1.10 -8.47 -17.54
C GLN A 61 -1.20 -8.32 -16.01
N GLN A 62 -0.81 -7.18 -15.45
CA GLN A 62 -0.98 -6.90 -14.03
C GLN A 62 -2.47 -6.81 -13.67
N LEU A 63 -3.28 -6.13 -14.49
CA LEU A 63 -4.74 -6.07 -14.32
C LEU A 63 -5.38 -7.46 -14.39
N GLU A 64 -4.97 -8.31 -15.33
CA GLU A 64 -5.48 -9.69 -15.42
C GLU A 64 -5.19 -10.48 -14.14
N ARG A 65 -3.97 -10.38 -13.59
CA ARG A 65 -3.62 -11.04 -12.33
C ARG A 65 -4.43 -10.54 -11.15
N LEU A 66 -4.66 -9.23 -11.08
CA LEU A 66 -5.48 -8.64 -10.01
C LEU A 66 -6.94 -9.06 -10.15
N ALA A 67 -7.51 -9.05 -11.36
CA ALA A 67 -8.85 -9.55 -11.65
C ALA A 67 -9.02 -11.02 -11.25
N ASN A 68 -8.03 -11.88 -11.54
CA ASN A 68 -8.03 -13.28 -11.12
C ASN A 68 -8.10 -13.43 -9.59
N ARG A 69 -7.28 -12.68 -8.84
CA ARG A 69 -7.27 -12.70 -7.37
C ARG A 69 -8.59 -12.19 -6.79
N SER A 70 -9.15 -11.12 -7.36
CA SER A 70 -10.46 -10.60 -6.96
C SER A 70 -11.56 -11.61 -7.21
N HIS A 71 -11.51 -12.33 -8.33
CA HIS A 71 -12.46 -13.39 -8.65
C HIS A 71 -12.39 -14.58 -7.67
N GLU A 72 -11.19 -15.04 -7.32
CA GLU A 72 -10.98 -16.10 -6.32
C GLU A 72 -11.53 -15.67 -4.96
N THR A 73 -11.22 -14.44 -4.55
CA THR A 73 -11.71 -13.86 -3.29
C THR A 73 -13.23 -13.77 -3.30
N ALA A 74 -13.82 -13.29 -4.39
CA ALA A 74 -15.27 -13.18 -4.56
C ALA A 74 -15.97 -14.55 -4.49
N ARG A 75 -15.39 -15.58 -5.12
CA ARG A 75 -15.92 -16.95 -5.06
C ARG A 75 -15.91 -17.52 -3.64
N GLY A 76 -14.91 -17.18 -2.84
CA GLY A 76 -14.81 -17.55 -1.43
C GLY A 76 -15.81 -16.87 -0.49
N LEU A 77 -16.52 -15.83 -0.95
CA LEU A 77 -17.53 -15.14 -0.15
C LEU A 77 -18.86 -15.92 -0.11
N PRO A 78 -19.58 -15.90 1.03
CA PRO A 78 -20.94 -16.43 1.11
C PRO A 78 -21.88 -15.74 0.11
N ALA A 79 -22.80 -16.49 -0.51
CA ALA A 79 -23.71 -15.98 -1.53
C ALA A 79 -24.54 -14.77 -1.06
N ALA A 80 -25.09 -14.84 0.16
CA ALA A 80 -25.85 -13.74 0.75
C ALA A 80 -25.02 -12.46 0.96
N VAL A 81 -23.71 -12.59 1.18
CA VAL A 81 -22.80 -11.44 1.31
C VAL A 81 -22.48 -10.86 -0.06
N ARG A 82 -22.28 -11.71 -1.08
CA ARG A 82 -22.07 -11.26 -2.47
C ARG A 82 -23.26 -10.47 -2.98
N GLU A 83 -24.46 -11.01 -2.83
CA GLU A 83 -25.70 -10.39 -3.31
C GLU A 83 -25.95 -9.05 -2.60
N ARG A 84 -25.81 -9.02 -1.28
CA ARG A 84 -25.98 -7.79 -0.50
C ARG A 84 -24.99 -6.68 -0.88
N ASN A 85 -23.77 -7.05 -1.24
CA ASN A 85 -22.73 -6.08 -1.63
C ASN A 85 -22.57 -5.96 -3.14
N GLN A 86 -23.51 -6.50 -3.93
CA GLN A 86 -23.53 -6.41 -5.40
C GLN A 86 -22.23 -6.89 -6.07
N VAL A 87 -21.62 -7.93 -5.51
CA VAL A 87 -20.40 -8.54 -6.08
C VAL A 87 -20.79 -9.35 -7.32
N ASP A 88 -20.59 -8.77 -8.50
CA ASP A 88 -20.87 -9.42 -9.78
C ASP A 88 -19.66 -10.22 -10.29
N LEU A 89 -19.73 -11.54 -10.19
CA LEU A 89 -18.69 -12.44 -10.72
C LEU A 89 -18.55 -12.34 -12.25
N ASN A 90 -19.65 -12.05 -12.97
CA ASN A 90 -19.61 -11.91 -14.42
C ASN A 90 -18.83 -10.65 -14.82
N ALA A 91 -18.99 -9.54 -14.09
CA ALA A 91 -18.21 -8.33 -14.32
C ALA A 91 -16.70 -8.60 -14.17
N ILE A 92 -16.30 -9.40 -13.17
CA ILE A 92 -14.89 -9.78 -12.97
C ILE A 92 -14.39 -10.65 -14.12
N ASP A 93 -15.20 -11.63 -14.56
CA ASP A 93 -14.86 -12.51 -15.69
C ASP A 93 -14.76 -11.74 -17.01
N GLN A 94 -15.59 -10.72 -17.22
CA GLN A 94 -15.51 -9.81 -18.36
C GLN A 94 -14.19 -9.02 -18.36
N VAL A 95 -13.82 -8.39 -17.24
CA VAL A 95 -12.54 -7.67 -17.10
C VAL A 95 -11.37 -8.58 -17.42
N ARG A 96 -11.37 -9.80 -16.86
CA ARG A 96 -10.31 -10.79 -17.11
C ARG A 96 -10.20 -11.14 -18.59
N THR A 97 -11.33 -11.38 -19.23
CA THR A 97 -11.38 -11.77 -20.65
C THR A 97 -10.91 -10.62 -21.54
N SER A 98 -11.36 -9.39 -21.27
CA SER A 98 -10.92 -8.20 -21.99
C SER A 98 -9.42 -7.96 -21.84
N ALA A 99 -8.88 -8.07 -20.61
CA ALA A 99 -7.45 -7.90 -20.35
C ALA A 99 -6.61 -8.95 -21.11
N ARG A 100 -7.07 -10.21 -21.11
CA ARG A 100 -6.40 -11.29 -21.87
C ARG A 100 -6.41 -11.02 -23.37
N ASN A 101 -7.55 -10.62 -23.92
CA ASN A 101 -7.67 -10.32 -25.35
C ASN A 101 -6.78 -9.15 -25.78
N MET A 102 -6.69 -8.10 -24.93
CA MET A 102 -5.81 -6.96 -25.17
C MET A 102 -4.33 -7.35 -25.11
N SER A 103 -3.93 -8.18 -24.15
CA SER A 103 -2.54 -8.59 -23.99
C SER A 103 -2.06 -9.61 -25.04
N ALA A 104 -2.97 -10.39 -25.65
CA ALA A 104 -2.65 -11.45 -26.60
C ALA A 104 -2.40 -10.96 -28.05
N GLY A 105 -2.94 -9.81 -28.43
CA GLY A 105 -2.89 -9.30 -29.81
C GLY A 105 -1.62 -8.52 -30.14
N GLU A 106 -1.82 -7.32 -30.70
CA GLU A 106 -0.77 -6.36 -31.09
C GLU A 106 0.26 -6.11 -29.98
N MET A 107 -0.21 -6.02 -28.72
CA MET A 107 0.62 -5.85 -27.53
C MET A 107 1.58 -7.03 -27.27
N SER A 108 1.15 -8.28 -27.55
CA SER A 108 2.01 -9.46 -27.40
C SER A 108 3.15 -9.46 -28.41
N THR A 109 2.86 -8.99 -29.63
CA THR A 109 3.86 -8.88 -30.70
C THR A 109 4.92 -7.85 -30.31
N ALA A 110 4.50 -6.71 -29.77
CA ALA A 110 5.39 -5.67 -29.28
C ALA A 110 6.27 -6.15 -28.12
N ALA A 111 5.67 -6.81 -27.13
CA ALA A 111 6.40 -7.39 -26.00
C ALA A 111 7.43 -8.44 -26.45
N ARG A 112 7.07 -9.32 -27.40
CA ARG A 112 8.01 -10.30 -27.98
C ARG A 112 9.07 -9.65 -28.85
N SER A 113 8.74 -8.59 -29.58
CA SER A 113 9.72 -7.87 -30.40
C SER A 113 10.79 -7.23 -29.52
N ILE A 114 10.44 -6.76 -28.33
CA ILE A 114 11.42 -6.22 -27.36
C ILE A 114 12.17 -7.33 -26.64
N ALA A 115 11.49 -8.40 -26.23
CA ALA A 115 12.12 -9.52 -25.54
C ALA A 115 13.00 -10.40 -26.45
N GLY A 116 12.71 -10.44 -27.76
CA GLY A 116 13.39 -11.27 -28.76
C GLY A 116 14.40 -10.52 -29.62
N ASN A 117 14.33 -9.19 -29.69
CA ASN A 117 15.27 -8.34 -30.42
C ASN A 117 16.21 -7.62 -29.43
N GLY A 118 16.96 -8.41 -28.63
CA GLY A 118 18.20 -7.89 -28.06
C GLY A 118 19.11 -7.44 -29.22
N PRO A 119 19.78 -6.28 -29.14
CA PRO A 119 20.52 -5.73 -30.26
C PRO A 119 21.57 -6.75 -30.71
N LYS A 120 21.39 -7.33 -31.90
CA LYS A 120 22.49 -7.90 -32.66
C LYS A 120 23.40 -6.73 -32.99
N MET A 121 24.43 -6.53 -32.18
CA MET A 121 25.58 -5.70 -32.49
C MET A 121 26.19 -6.23 -33.78
N SER A 122 25.68 -5.75 -34.91
CA SER A 122 26.42 -5.79 -36.16
C SER A 122 27.54 -4.78 -35.96
N ARG A 123 28.75 -5.31 -35.78
CA ARG A 123 29.99 -4.55 -35.98
C ARG A 123 29.92 -3.96 -37.39
N PRO A 124 30.12 -2.65 -37.52
CA PRO A 124 31.15 -2.23 -38.46
C PRO A 124 32.20 -1.37 -37.76
N GLU A 125 33.44 -1.64 -38.13
CA GLU A 125 34.58 -0.80 -37.86
C GLU A 125 34.35 0.68 -38.23
N THR A 126 34.93 1.55 -37.40
CA THR A 126 35.45 2.90 -37.70
C THR A 126 34.50 4.11 -37.93
N ARG A 127 34.74 5.13 -37.08
CA ARG A 127 34.50 6.61 -37.19
C ARG A 127 33.08 7.16 -36.97
N ASN A 128 32.81 7.69 -35.77
CA ASN A 128 32.98 9.12 -35.40
C ASN A 128 32.58 9.33 -33.92
N PRO A 129 33.29 10.13 -33.11
CA PRO A 129 32.84 10.55 -31.78
C PRO A 129 32.02 11.84 -31.91
N GLY A 130 30.70 11.75 -31.79
CA GLY A 130 29.83 12.93 -31.73
C GLY A 130 28.36 12.59 -31.94
N GLN A 131 27.53 13.01 -30.98
CA GLN A 131 26.06 13.00 -30.97
C GLN A 131 25.36 11.63 -30.90
N GLY A 132 24.66 11.37 -29.78
CA GLY A 132 23.56 10.40 -29.76
C GLY A 132 23.19 9.72 -28.43
N ALA A 133 23.88 9.99 -27.32
CA ALA A 133 23.60 9.33 -26.03
C ALA A 133 22.83 10.27 -25.10
N ASP A 134 21.50 10.32 -25.21
CA ASP A 134 20.69 10.96 -24.16
C ASP A 134 19.32 10.28 -24.01
N THR A 135 18.62 9.99 -25.11
CA THR A 135 17.22 9.52 -25.05
C THR A 135 17.02 8.10 -24.51
N ASN A 136 18.01 7.22 -24.59
CA ASN A 136 17.86 5.82 -24.15
C ASN A 136 18.09 5.64 -22.64
N GLN A 137 18.74 6.60 -21.96
CA GLN A 137 18.90 6.59 -20.50
C GLN A 137 17.67 7.21 -19.81
N THR A 138 17.14 8.32 -20.33
CA THR A 138 15.95 9.01 -19.81
C THR A 138 14.71 8.12 -19.77
N VAL A 139 14.49 7.29 -20.81
CA VAL A 139 13.34 6.38 -20.87
C VAL A 139 13.45 5.26 -19.82
N THR A 140 14.67 4.79 -19.52
CA THR A 140 14.88 3.80 -18.46
C THR A 140 14.79 4.38 -17.05
N THR A 141 15.21 5.64 -16.83
CA THR A 141 15.10 6.30 -15.52
C THR A 141 13.66 6.71 -15.23
N GLN A 142 12.92 7.27 -16.19
CA GLN A 142 11.49 7.55 -16.05
C GLN A 142 10.66 6.29 -15.76
N SER A 143 10.89 5.20 -16.53
CA SER A 143 10.19 3.94 -16.28
C SER A 143 10.48 3.36 -14.89
N ARG A 144 11.70 3.57 -14.37
CA ARG A 144 12.09 3.13 -13.04
C ARG A 144 11.49 4.01 -11.95
N ALA A 145 11.43 5.32 -12.16
CA ALA A 145 10.79 6.29 -11.29
C ALA A 145 9.28 6.03 -11.17
N GLU A 146 8.59 5.81 -12.29
CA GLU A 146 7.17 5.41 -12.30
C GLU A 146 6.92 4.16 -11.45
N ALA A 147 7.76 3.13 -11.59
CA ALA A 147 7.63 1.91 -10.80
C ALA A 147 7.88 2.14 -9.30
N ARG A 148 8.73 3.12 -8.95
CA ARG A 148 9.00 3.52 -7.57
C ARG A 148 7.85 4.31 -6.97
N ILE A 149 7.29 5.28 -7.70
CA ILE A 149 6.09 6.03 -7.32
C ILE A 149 4.92 5.08 -7.07
N GLN A 150 4.64 4.13 -7.98
CA GLN A 150 3.62 3.09 -7.78
C GLN A 150 3.89 2.19 -6.57
N THR A 151 5.15 2.06 -6.16
CA THR A 151 5.51 1.35 -4.93
C THR A 151 5.28 2.20 -3.70
N ALA A 152 5.63 3.49 -3.76
CA ALA A 152 5.38 4.47 -2.72
C ALA A 152 3.89 4.59 -2.41
N GLU A 153 3.03 4.76 -3.43
CA GLU A 153 1.57 4.79 -3.32
C GLU A 153 1.03 3.58 -2.54
N ARG A 154 1.42 2.36 -2.93
CA ARG A 154 0.99 1.13 -2.24
C ARG A 154 1.41 1.08 -0.78
N VAL A 155 2.62 1.55 -0.47
CA VAL A 155 3.14 1.55 0.90
C VAL A 155 2.46 2.65 1.73
N LEU A 156 2.16 3.80 1.13
CA LEU A 156 1.37 4.87 1.73
C LEU A 156 -0.05 4.43 2.07
N ASP A 157 -0.73 3.74 1.16
CA ASP A 157 -2.06 3.16 1.42
C ASP A 157 -2.03 2.16 2.57
N GLN A 158 -0.97 1.33 2.64
CA GLN A 158 -0.78 0.42 3.76
C GLN A 158 -0.56 1.19 5.07
N ALA A 159 0.24 2.25 5.05
CA ALA A 159 0.51 3.09 6.22
C ALA A 159 -0.76 3.80 6.72
N ARG A 160 -1.53 4.42 5.81
CA ARG A 160 -2.85 5.01 6.09
C ARG A 160 -3.78 4.03 6.78
N ASN A 161 -3.87 2.80 6.26
CA ASN A 161 -4.69 1.75 6.86
C ASN A 161 -4.24 1.38 8.30
N GLN A 162 -2.93 1.41 8.59
CA GLN A 162 -2.44 1.14 9.95
C GLN A 162 -2.72 2.29 10.91
N VAL A 163 -2.55 3.53 10.45
CA VAL A 163 -2.89 4.74 11.23
C VAL A 163 -4.39 4.74 11.55
N GLN A 164 -5.25 4.50 10.57
CA GLN A 164 -6.70 4.39 10.77
C GLN A 164 -7.08 3.30 11.78
N ARG A 165 -6.43 2.13 11.72
CA ARG A 165 -6.66 1.05 12.70
C ARG A 165 -6.28 1.45 14.12
N ALA A 166 -5.22 2.23 14.28
CA ALA A 166 -4.82 2.75 15.59
C ALA A 166 -5.88 3.71 16.15
N GLU A 167 -6.42 4.58 15.29
CA GLU A 167 -7.49 5.52 15.64
C GLU A 167 -8.81 4.82 15.99
N ASP A 168 -9.22 3.85 15.17
CA ASP A 168 -10.41 3.02 15.43
C ASP A 168 -10.27 2.21 16.73
N GLY A 169 -9.02 1.88 17.11
CA GLY A 169 -8.66 1.25 18.38
C GLY A 169 -8.66 2.19 19.58
N GLY A 170 -9.02 3.47 19.41
CA GLY A 170 -9.03 4.48 20.47
C GLY A 170 -7.65 5.00 20.87
N VAL A 171 -6.62 4.68 20.09
CA VAL A 171 -5.25 5.18 20.31
C VAL A 171 -5.06 6.45 19.48
N ASN A 172 -4.28 7.41 19.98
CA ASN A 172 -3.92 8.61 19.23
C ASN A 172 -2.52 8.46 18.58
N PRO A 173 -2.41 8.06 17.30
CA PRO A 173 -1.13 7.86 16.63
C PRO A 173 -0.58 9.19 16.06
N ALA A 174 -0.47 10.23 16.89
CA ALA A 174 -0.09 11.58 16.45
C ALA A 174 1.25 11.62 15.69
N GLN A 175 2.25 10.89 16.18
CA GLN A 175 3.56 10.78 15.51
C GLN A 175 3.44 10.10 14.14
N ALA A 176 2.65 9.02 14.06
CA ALA A 176 2.45 8.31 12.81
C ALA A 176 1.72 9.15 11.76
N ARG A 177 0.76 10.00 12.17
CA ARG A 177 0.10 10.97 11.27
C ARG A 177 1.09 11.99 10.73
N GLU A 178 1.95 12.54 11.58
CA GLU A 178 2.96 13.51 11.14
C GLU A 178 3.93 12.88 10.13
N THR A 179 4.44 11.69 10.43
CA THR A 179 5.32 10.94 9.51
C THR A 179 4.61 10.59 8.20
N LEU A 180 3.32 10.26 8.25
CA LEU A 180 2.51 9.99 7.08
C LEU A 180 2.35 11.22 6.18
N ASN A 181 2.08 12.40 6.76
CA ASN A 181 1.98 13.65 5.99
C ASN A 181 3.30 13.99 5.27
N ARG A 182 4.45 13.72 5.89
CA ARG A 182 5.77 13.90 5.23
C ARG A 182 5.97 12.90 4.10
N ALA A 183 5.49 11.66 4.26
CA ALA A 183 5.55 10.65 3.21
C ALA A 183 4.68 11.05 1.99
N GLU A 184 3.52 11.67 2.23
CA GLU A 184 2.65 12.18 1.18
C GLU A 184 3.28 13.36 0.44
N ALA A 185 3.89 14.30 1.16
CA ALA A 185 4.62 15.41 0.54
C ALA A 185 5.79 14.91 -0.34
N ALA A 186 6.55 13.92 0.12
CA ALA A 186 7.62 13.32 -0.67
C ALA A 186 7.11 12.58 -1.93
N LEU A 187 5.89 12.01 -1.88
CA LEU A 187 5.27 11.42 -3.07
C LEU A 187 4.86 12.51 -4.08
N GLU A 188 4.30 13.62 -3.60
CA GLU A 188 3.95 14.77 -4.44
C GLU A 188 5.19 15.37 -5.12
N ASP A 189 6.30 15.50 -4.38
CA ASP A 189 7.60 15.93 -4.94
C ASP A 189 8.15 14.93 -5.98
N ALA A 190 7.88 13.62 -5.81
CA ALA A 190 8.28 12.60 -6.77
C ALA A 190 7.50 12.69 -8.08
N GLU A 191 6.19 12.93 -7.99
CA GLU A 191 5.30 13.11 -9.15
C GLU A 191 5.66 14.39 -9.92
N ALA A 192 5.90 15.50 -9.21
CA ALA A 192 6.33 16.76 -9.82
C ALA A 192 7.68 16.62 -10.54
N ALA A 193 8.64 15.92 -9.92
CA ALA A 193 9.93 15.62 -10.54
C ALA A 193 9.76 14.77 -11.82
N LEU A 194 8.87 13.77 -11.80
CA LEU A 194 8.59 12.93 -12.97
C LEU A 194 7.96 13.75 -14.11
N GLU A 195 7.04 14.64 -13.80
CA GLU A 195 6.38 15.53 -14.77
C GLU A 195 7.37 16.50 -15.41
N SER A 196 8.36 16.99 -14.65
CA SER A 196 9.45 17.82 -15.17
C SER A 196 10.50 17.05 -15.99
N GLY A 197 10.42 15.72 -16.03
CA GLY A 197 11.34 14.85 -16.75
C GLY A 197 12.59 14.44 -15.96
N ASP A 198 12.67 14.79 -14.67
CA ASP A 198 13.78 14.41 -13.79
C ASP A 198 13.48 13.06 -13.11
N GLY A 199 13.75 11.98 -13.85
CA GLY A 199 13.51 10.62 -13.39
C GLY A 199 14.36 10.21 -12.18
N ASP A 200 15.55 10.78 -12.00
CA ASP A 200 16.41 10.43 -10.87
C ASP A 200 15.91 11.11 -9.59
N ALA A 201 15.58 12.41 -9.65
CA ALA A 201 14.94 13.10 -8.53
C ALA A 201 13.58 12.47 -8.16
N ALA A 202 12.79 12.06 -9.16
CA ALA A 202 11.54 11.36 -8.94
C ALA A 202 11.74 10.01 -8.22
N ALA A 203 12.78 9.25 -8.59
CA ALA A 203 13.08 7.98 -7.93
C ALA A 203 13.55 8.17 -6.48
N ASP A 204 14.37 9.18 -6.22
CA ASP A 204 14.86 9.51 -4.87
C ASP A 204 13.73 9.97 -3.95
N ASN A 205 12.87 10.87 -4.43
CA ASN A 205 11.69 11.33 -3.70
C ASN A 205 10.71 10.17 -3.42
N ALA A 206 10.52 9.26 -4.38
CA ALA A 206 9.70 8.07 -4.19
C ALA A 206 10.28 7.09 -3.15
N ASP A 207 11.60 6.90 -3.13
CA ASP A 207 12.26 6.06 -2.12
C ASP A 207 12.16 6.68 -0.72
N GLU A 208 12.23 8.01 -0.62
CA GLU A 208 11.99 8.74 0.63
C GLU A 208 10.53 8.59 1.11
N ALA A 209 9.56 8.72 0.22
CA ALA A 209 8.15 8.47 0.52
C ALA A 209 7.92 7.04 1.04
N ILE A 210 8.55 6.03 0.42
CA ILE A 210 8.50 4.63 0.88
C ILE A 210 9.07 4.49 2.30
N ARG A 211 10.22 5.12 2.57
CA ARG A 211 10.89 5.07 3.88
C ARG A 211 10.01 5.65 4.97
N LEU A 212 9.46 6.85 4.74
CA LEU A 212 8.59 7.55 5.68
C LEU A 212 7.27 6.80 5.89
N ALA A 213 6.64 6.28 4.84
CA ALA A 213 5.41 5.51 4.96
C ALA A 213 5.61 4.22 5.78
N ARG A 214 6.74 3.51 5.62
CA ARG A 214 7.08 2.36 6.48
C ARG A 214 7.27 2.76 7.93
N GLN A 215 7.92 3.90 8.18
CA GLN A 215 8.10 4.44 9.53
C GLN A 215 6.75 4.78 10.17
N ALA A 216 5.86 5.48 9.47
CA ALA A 216 4.50 5.78 9.93
C ALA A 216 3.72 4.51 10.29
N GLY A 217 3.79 3.48 9.44
CA GLY A 217 3.17 2.17 9.72
C GLY A 217 3.78 1.42 10.90
N ALA A 218 5.06 1.65 11.23
CA ALA A 218 5.69 1.10 12.43
C ALA A 218 5.26 1.88 13.69
N GLU A 219 5.23 3.20 13.62
CA GLU A 219 4.77 4.09 14.69
C GLU A 219 3.31 3.82 15.06
N ALA A 220 2.43 3.64 14.07
CA ALA A 220 1.03 3.28 14.30
C ALA A 220 0.88 1.91 15.00
N ARG A 221 1.69 0.92 14.60
CA ARG A 221 1.70 -0.40 15.25
C ARG A 221 2.26 -0.35 16.67
N ASN A 222 3.30 0.44 16.91
CA ASN A 222 3.84 0.65 18.25
C ASN A 222 2.81 1.34 19.15
N ALA A 223 2.09 2.35 18.63
CA ALA A 223 1.02 3.01 19.36
C ALA A 223 -0.09 2.02 19.75
N LEU A 224 -0.48 1.11 18.86
CA LEU A 224 -1.43 0.03 19.18
C LEU A 224 -0.91 -0.94 20.25
N ALA A 225 0.40 -1.20 20.29
CA ALA A 225 1.01 -2.08 21.27
C ALA A 225 1.16 -1.43 22.66
N THR A 226 1.42 -0.12 22.71
CA THR A 226 1.60 0.63 23.97
C THR A 226 0.30 1.25 24.49
N GLY A 227 -0.69 1.48 23.62
CA GLY A 227 -1.99 2.08 23.92
C GLY A 227 -3.13 1.08 24.11
N GLY A 228 -2.83 -0.22 24.25
CA GLY A 228 -3.85 -1.22 24.62
C GLY A 228 -4.55 -0.83 25.93
N PRO A 229 -5.87 -1.14 26.07
CA PRO A 229 -6.63 -0.76 27.26
C PRO A 229 -5.90 -1.27 28.49
N ASP A 230 -5.70 -0.36 29.44
CA ASP A 230 -5.18 -0.64 30.76
C ASP A 230 -6.00 -1.76 31.41
N MET A 231 -5.53 -3.00 31.27
CA MET A 231 -6.09 -4.20 31.89
C MET A 231 -5.61 -4.33 33.36
N THR A 232 -5.19 -3.24 34.02
CA THR A 232 -4.86 -3.28 35.45
C THR A 232 -6.07 -3.08 36.38
N THR A 233 -7.28 -2.88 35.86
CA THR A 233 -8.50 -2.86 36.69
C THR A 233 -9.20 -4.22 36.71
N GLY A 234 -8.55 -5.17 37.37
CA GLY A 234 -9.08 -6.52 37.57
C GLY A 234 -8.55 -7.23 38.81
N SER A 235 -8.11 -6.49 39.84
CA SER A 235 -8.03 -7.04 41.20
C SER A 235 -9.37 -6.85 41.87
N ASP A 236 -10.23 -7.85 41.66
CA ASP A 236 -11.50 -8.07 42.34
C ASP A 236 -11.28 -8.12 43.87
N GLY A 237 -12.09 -7.35 44.57
CA GLY A 237 -12.10 -7.26 46.01
C GLY A 237 -12.60 -8.55 46.64
N SER A 238 -11.65 -9.35 47.15
CA SER A 238 -11.98 -10.32 48.19
C SER A 238 -12.05 -9.60 49.53
N GLN A 239 -13.25 -9.15 49.86
CA GLN A 239 -13.65 -8.77 51.21
C GLN A 239 -13.45 -9.94 52.17
N THR A 240 -12.61 -9.75 53.20
CA THR A 240 -12.80 -10.42 54.49
C THR A 240 -12.46 -9.45 55.61
N SER A 241 -13.46 -8.78 56.17
CA SER A 241 -13.40 -8.37 57.57
C SER A 241 -13.51 -9.62 58.45
N PRO A 242 -12.85 -9.64 59.62
CA PRO A 242 -13.66 -9.57 60.82
C PRO A 242 -13.04 -8.77 61.99
N ALA A 243 -13.95 -8.11 62.72
CA ALA A 243 -14.02 -7.97 64.17
C ALA A 243 -12.78 -7.52 64.97
N GLY A 244 -12.88 -6.33 65.57
CA GLY A 244 -12.10 -5.98 66.76
C GLY A 244 -12.61 -6.68 68.03
N PRO A 245 -11.85 -6.57 69.13
CA PRO A 245 -12.43 -6.46 70.47
C PRO A 245 -11.96 -5.17 71.20
N PRO A 246 -12.58 -4.84 72.35
CA PRO A 246 -12.75 -3.47 72.83
C PRO A 246 -11.69 -2.99 73.84
N ASN A 247 -11.76 -1.68 74.07
CA ASN A 247 -11.13 -0.90 75.14
C ASN A 247 -11.43 -1.47 76.55
N GLY A 248 -10.42 -1.55 77.42
CA GLY A 248 -10.54 -1.99 78.81
C GLY A 248 -9.49 -1.35 79.71
N THR A 249 -9.94 -0.47 80.58
CA THR A 249 -9.21 0.36 81.54
C THR A 249 -8.82 -0.42 82.82
N ASN A 250 -7.79 0.09 83.51
CA ASN A 250 -7.63 0.21 84.99
C ASN A 250 -6.66 -0.73 85.77
N VAL A 251 -5.50 -0.15 86.14
CA VAL A 251 -4.88 0.04 87.49
C VAL A 251 -4.59 -1.16 88.43
N THR A 252 -3.48 -1.02 89.17
CA THR A 252 -3.04 -1.69 90.45
C THR A 252 -1.82 -2.60 90.19
N THR A 253 -0.61 -2.49 90.78
CA THR A 253 -0.10 -1.94 92.05
C THR A 253 1.44 -1.77 91.97
N GLY A 254 2.02 -0.86 92.76
CA GLY A 254 3.47 -0.79 93.06
C GLY A 254 3.98 -1.96 93.93
N PRO A 255 5.30 -2.04 94.22
CA PRO A 255 5.97 -1.24 95.27
C PRO A 255 7.29 -0.59 94.77
N GLN A 256 7.66 0.65 95.13
CA GLN A 256 8.31 1.18 96.36
C GLN A 256 9.74 0.65 96.67
N VAL A 257 10.70 1.61 96.61
CA VAL A 257 11.86 1.84 97.53
C VAL A 257 13.09 0.93 97.28
N THR A 258 14.35 1.39 97.11
CA THR A 258 15.26 2.33 97.84
C THR A 258 16.33 2.94 96.87
N THR A 259 16.67 4.23 96.88
CA THR A 259 17.64 5.01 97.71
C THR A 259 19.12 4.99 97.23
N ASP A 260 19.69 6.21 97.13
CA ASP A 260 21.12 6.64 97.11
C ASP A 260 22.02 6.23 95.92
N GLY A 261 22.94 7.05 95.40
CA GLY A 261 23.45 8.37 95.80
C GLY A 261 24.90 8.51 95.28
N ASN A 262 25.22 9.66 94.71
CA ASN A 262 26.52 10.35 94.86
C ASN A 262 26.32 11.84 94.60
#